data_AF-A0A3D0U5R0-F1
#
_entry.id   AF-A0A3D0U5R0-F1
#
_cell.length_a   1.000
_cell.length_b   1.000
_cell.length_c   1.000
_cell.angle_alpha   90.00
_cell.angle_beta   90.00
_cell.angle_gamma   90.00
#
_symmetry.space_group_name_H-M   'P 1'
#
loop_
_entity.id
_entity.type
_entity.pdbx_description
1 polymer ?
#
loop_
_entity_poly.entity_id
_entity_poly.type
_entity_poly.pdbx_seq_one_letter_code
_entity_poly.pdbx_strand_id
1 'polypeptide(L)'
;MVDGSEHLLSRSPGHLDGKIRSHTDGYRVEYHLGKKVESVDHEGICLADGGAIESDITIWSTGAAPNGFLQRSYLTQANHEWASVNPYFQSEARENVFIIGDAANPEGMPLAKQAFHAIDMGKAAAQNVERLLTGKAMRAFQPSNKPQVVTFGDLDTFMLFKDFAVSSSVLGAAKEAIYTLGLLQMAPPRSAKDLLHSLDLLQRSARRVYLPTLNPLSLVNKLPKSKVFS
;
A
#
# COMPACT_ATOMS: atom_id res chain seq x y z
N MET A 1 16.70 5.17 -10.15
CA MET A 1 15.47 4.36 -9.97
C MET A 1 15.24 3.54 -11.22
N VAL A 2 14.94 2.25 -11.06
CA VAL A 2 14.73 1.31 -12.19
C VAL A 2 13.36 0.69 -12.07
N ASP A 3 12.60 0.67 -13.18
CA ASP A 3 11.27 0.05 -13.25
C ASP A 3 11.09 -0.58 -14.64
N GLY A 4 10.45 -1.76 -14.68
CA GLY A 4 10.15 -2.45 -15.94
C GLY A 4 8.99 -1.82 -16.71
N SER A 5 8.27 -0.87 -16.13
CA SER A 5 7.19 -0.10 -16.77
C SER A 5 7.77 1.12 -17.50
N GLU A 6 7.12 1.53 -18.60
CA GLU A 6 7.47 2.76 -19.34
C GLU A 6 7.15 4.05 -18.56
N HIS A 7 6.23 3.96 -17.59
CA HIS A 7 5.77 5.09 -16.78
C HIS A 7 5.74 4.75 -15.28
N LEU A 8 6.01 5.77 -14.46
CA LEU A 8 5.91 5.66 -13.01
C LEU A 8 4.47 5.52 -12.57
N LEU A 9 4.24 4.61 -11.60
CA LEU A 9 2.90 4.30 -11.09
C LEU A 9 1.90 4.01 -12.22
N SER A 10 2.31 3.22 -13.22
CA SER A 10 1.51 2.86 -14.41
C SER A 10 0.15 2.23 -14.10
N ARG A 11 0.00 1.64 -12.90
CA ARG A 11 -1.24 1.03 -12.42
C ARG A 11 -2.12 1.98 -11.59
N SER A 12 -1.69 3.22 -11.38
CA SER A 12 -2.43 4.24 -10.63
C SER A 12 -3.21 5.16 -11.57
N PRO A 13 -4.43 5.59 -11.18
CA PRO A 13 -5.20 6.56 -11.96
C PRO A 13 -4.54 7.94 -11.97
N GLY A 14 -4.83 8.75 -12.98
CA GLY A 14 -4.39 10.15 -13.08
C GLY A 14 -2.98 10.40 -13.64
N HIS A 15 -2.32 9.41 -14.25
CA HIS A 15 -1.04 9.56 -14.97
C HIS A 15 0.04 10.37 -14.20
N LEU A 16 0.39 9.88 -13.02
CA LEU A 16 1.19 10.63 -12.05
C LEU A 16 2.68 10.81 -12.41
N ASP A 17 3.18 10.13 -13.43
CA ASP A 17 4.60 10.15 -13.84
C ASP A 17 5.16 11.57 -13.99
N GLY A 18 4.53 12.41 -14.82
CA GLY A 18 4.99 13.79 -15.03
C GLY A 18 5.00 14.62 -13.74
N LYS A 19 4.07 14.36 -12.83
CA LYS A 19 4.00 15.07 -11.55
C LYS A 19 5.09 14.60 -10.59
N ILE A 20 5.39 13.30 -10.55
CA ILE A 20 6.51 12.74 -9.78
C ILE A 20 7.82 13.34 -10.28
N ARG A 21 8.05 13.31 -11.59
CA ARG A 21 9.26 13.89 -12.21
C ARG A 21 9.43 15.38 -11.91
N SER A 22 8.34 16.14 -12.02
CA SER A 22 8.34 17.56 -11.64
C SER A 22 8.65 17.77 -10.16
N HIS A 23 8.23 16.85 -9.28
CA HIS A 23 8.49 16.94 -7.85
C HIS A 23 9.95 16.58 -7.52
N THR A 24 10.55 15.69 -8.30
CA THR A 24 11.92 15.22 -8.11
C THR A 24 12.98 16.02 -8.89
N ASP A 25 12.58 17.01 -9.70
CA ASP A 25 13.44 17.77 -10.61
C ASP A 25 14.61 18.49 -9.90
N GLY A 26 14.40 18.89 -8.64
CA GLY A 26 15.44 19.50 -7.80
C GLY A 26 16.40 18.49 -7.13
N TYR A 27 16.21 17.19 -7.35
CA TYR A 27 17.00 16.11 -6.75
C TYR A 27 17.76 15.34 -7.84
N ARG A 28 18.86 14.70 -7.45
CA ARG A 28 19.67 13.86 -8.36
C ARG A 28 19.05 12.46 -8.50
N VAL A 29 17.90 12.40 -9.17
CA VAL A 29 17.20 11.13 -9.44
C VAL A 29 17.29 10.80 -10.92
N GLU A 30 17.99 9.72 -11.23
CA GLU A 30 18.03 9.14 -12.58
C GLU A 30 16.96 8.07 -12.73
N TYR A 31 16.32 8.02 -13.90
CA TYR A 31 15.19 7.13 -14.19
C TYR A 31 15.54 6.18 -15.33
N HIS A 32 15.56 4.88 -15.05
CA HIS A 32 15.73 3.81 -16.03
C HIS A 32 14.41 3.05 -16.15
N LEU A 33 13.49 3.59 -16.96
CA LEU A 33 12.16 3.01 -17.20
C LEU A 33 12.16 2.07 -18.40
N GLY A 34 11.21 1.14 -18.45
CA GLY A 34 11.17 0.07 -19.44
C GLY A 34 12.33 -0.93 -19.28
N LYS A 35 13.07 -0.86 -18.16
CA LYS A 35 14.27 -1.68 -17.90
C LYS A 35 13.93 -2.74 -16.86
N LYS A 36 13.96 -4.00 -17.28
CA LYS A 36 13.76 -5.13 -16.36
C LYS A 36 15.08 -5.52 -15.73
N VAL A 37 15.08 -5.68 -14.41
CA VAL A 37 16.20 -6.24 -13.67
C VAL A 37 16.18 -7.76 -13.82
N GLU A 38 17.30 -8.35 -14.21
CA GLU A 38 17.50 -9.79 -14.32
C GLU A 38 18.10 -10.35 -13.02
N SER A 39 19.13 -9.69 -12.49
CA SER A 39 19.78 -10.09 -11.24
C SER A 39 20.32 -8.90 -10.46
N VAL A 40 20.60 -9.13 -9.18
CA VAL A 40 21.27 -8.20 -8.28
C VAL A 40 22.48 -8.93 -7.70
N ASP A 41 23.62 -8.27 -7.68
CA ASP A 41 24.83 -8.77 -7.04
C ASP A 41 25.45 -7.70 -6.12
N HIS A 42 26.71 -7.88 -5.75
CA HIS A 42 27.42 -7.01 -4.82
C HIS A 42 27.94 -5.72 -5.46
N GLU A 43 27.99 -5.64 -6.79
CA GLU A 43 28.43 -4.46 -7.54
C GLU A 43 27.24 -3.62 -7.99
N GLY A 44 26.06 -4.24 -8.15
CA GLY A 44 24.81 -3.52 -8.40
C GLY A 44 23.72 -4.39 -9.01
N ILE A 45 23.11 -3.89 -10.09
CA ILE A 45 22.01 -4.59 -10.79
C ILE A 45 22.37 -4.87 -12.25
N CYS A 46 22.01 -6.07 -12.71
CA CYS A 46 22.09 -6.48 -14.11
C CYS A 46 20.70 -6.40 -14.75
N LEU A 47 20.63 -5.81 -15.93
CA LEU A 47 19.41 -5.61 -16.69
C LEU A 47 19.27 -6.72 -17.74
N ALA A 48 18.02 -7.11 -18.02
CA ALA A 48 17.71 -8.17 -18.98
C ALA A 48 18.10 -7.84 -20.43
N ASP A 49 18.42 -6.58 -20.73
CA ASP A 49 18.95 -6.14 -22.03
C ASP A 49 20.49 -6.18 -22.10
N GLY A 50 21.14 -6.75 -21.08
CA GLY A 50 22.60 -6.86 -20.98
C GLY A 50 23.28 -5.64 -20.37
N GLY A 51 22.53 -4.59 -20.01
CA GLY A 51 23.07 -3.44 -19.28
C GLY A 51 23.36 -3.75 -17.81
N ALA A 52 24.20 -2.94 -17.18
CA ALA A 52 24.46 -2.99 -15.75
C ALA A 52 24.42 -1.57 -15.15
N ILE A 53 23.99 -1.47 -13.89
CA ILE A 53 24.02 -0.23 -13.12
C ILE A 53 24.72 -0.54 -11.80
N GLU A 54 25.88 0.07 -11.61
CA GLU A 54 26.66 -0.03 -10.37
C GLU A 54 25.96 0.73 -9.24
N SER A 55 26.01 0.16 -8.03
CA SER A 55 25.47 0.80 -6.84
C SER A 55 26.12 0.25 -5.57
N ASP A 56 26.50 1.14 -4.65
CA ASP A 56 26.91 0.74 -3.30
C ASP A 56 25.74 0.17 -2.47
N ILE A 57 24.52 0.64 -2.77
CA ILE A 57 23.29 0.25 -2.06
C ILE A 57 22.16 0.05 -3.08
N THR A 58 21.65 -1.18 -3.14
CA THR A 58 20.42 -1.52 -3.86
C THR A 58 19.26 -1.70 -2.90
N ILE A 59 18.19 -0.93 -3.11
CA ILE A 59 16.91 -1.08 -2.37
C ILE A 59 15.89 -1.71 -3.32
N TRP A 60 15.42 -2.91 -2.99
CA TRP A 60 14.39 -3.62 -3.76
C TRP A 60 12.99 -3.29 -3.24
N SER A 61 12.20 -2.61 -4.06
CA SER A 61 10.80 -2.25 -3.75
C SER A 61 9.83 -2.65 -4.86
N THR A 62 10.24 -3.52 -5.78
CA THR A 62 9.47 -3.94 -6.96
C THR A 62 8.82 -5.31 -6.72
N GLY A 63 7.48 -5.32 -6.72
CA GLY A 63 6.69 -6.55 -6.61
C GLY A 63 6.71 -7.20 -5.22
N ALA A 64 5.74 -8.07 -4.98
CA ALA A 64 5.70 -8.94 -3.81
C ALA A 64 5.77 -10.40 -4.30
N ALA A 65 6.48 -11.24 -3.56
CA ALA A 65 6.56 -12.67 -3.83
C ALA A 65 5.84 -13.45 -2.72
N PRO A 66 5.16 -14.57 -3.05
CA PRO A 66 4.62 -15.46 -2.04
C PRO A 66 5.71 -16.00 -1.12
N ASN A 67 5.35 -16.20 0.14
CA ASN A 67 6.25 -16.85 1.08
C ASN A 67 6.26 -18.36 0.81
N GLY A 68 7.44 -18.96 0.65
CA GLY A 68 7.59 -20.41 0.44
C GLY A 68 6.98 -21.29 1.56
N PHE A 69 6.60 -20.70 2.70
CA PHE A 69 5.78 -21.35 3.72
C PHE A 69 4.46 -21.92 3.18
N LEU A 70 3.82 -21.26 2.21
CA LEU A 70 2.56 -21.72 1.63
C LEU A 70 2.71 -23.11 0.99
N GLN A 71 3.75 -23.28 0.17
CA GLN A 71 4.07 -24.57 -0.45
C GLN A 71 4.48 -25.60 0.60
N ARG A 72 5.39 -25.25 1.52
CA ARG A 72 5.85 -26.18 2.58
C ARG A 72 4.72 -26.65 3.51
N SER A 73 3.63 -25.90 3.57
CA SER A 73 2.42 -26.22 4.35
C SER A 73 1.33 -26.91 3.52
N TYR A 74 1.63 -27.28 2.27
CA TYR A 74 0.69 -27.91 1.33
C TYR A 74 -0.57 -27.05 1.06
N LEU A 75 -0.43 -25.72 1.14
CA LEU A 75 -1.50 -24.76 0.81
C LEU A 75 -1.42 -24.29 -0.65
N THR A 76 -0.28 -24.50 -1.31
CA THR A 76 -0.04 -24.28 -2.74
C THR A 76 0.78 -25.44 -3.33
N GLN A 77 0.80 -25.56 -4.66
CA GLN A 77 1.60 -26.57 -5.35
C GLN A 77 3.04 -26.09 -5.55
N ALA A 78 3.20 -24.79 -5.83
CA ALA A 78 4.50 -24.18 -6.05
C ALA A 78 4.80 -23.04 -5.07
N ASN A 79 6.09 -22.71 -4.94
CA ASN A 79 6.62 -21.67 -4.05
C ASN A 79 6.35 -20.23 -4.53
N HIS A 80 5.99 -20.06 -5.80
CA HIS A 80 5.68 -18.77 -6.45
C HIS A 80 4.18 -18.53 -6.61
N GLU A 81 3.35 -19.36 -5.96
CA GLU A 81 1.90 -19.23 -5.95
C GLU A 81 1.41 -18.59 -4.65
N TRP A 82 0.45 -17.69 -4.77
CA TRP A 82 -0.40 -17.27 -3.65
C TRP A 82 -1.46 -18.34 -3.40
N ALA A 83 -1.94 -18.47 -2.16
CA ALA A 83 -2.88 -19.54 -1.83
C ALA A 83 -4.30 -19.22 -2.31
N SER A 84 -4.86 -20.09 -3.15
CA SER A 84 -6.25 -19.98 -3.62
C SER A 84 -7.23 -20.13 -2.45
N VAL A 85 -8.17 -19.19 -2.39
CA VAL A 85 -9.24 -19.18 -1.39
C VAL A 85 -10.58 -18.87 -2.03
N ASN A 86 -11.63 -19.48 -1.47
CA ASN A 86 -12.99 -19.20 -1.87
C ASN A 86 -13.48 -17.83 -1.34
N PRO A 87 -14.70 -17.38 -1.70
CA PRO A 87 -15.25 -16.08 -1.24
C PRO A 87 -15.39 -15.92 0.28
N TYR A 88 -15.18 -16.97 1.07
CA TYR A 88 -15.23 -16.96 2.53
C TYR A 88 -13.83 -16.86 3.17
N PHE A 89 -12.77 -16.77 2.36
CA PHE A 89 -11.35 -16.87 2.73
C PHE A 89 -10.90 -18.23 3.26
N GLN A 90 -11.69 -19.28 2.97
CA GLN A 90 -11.31 -20.65 3.29
C GLN A 90 -10.41 -21.19 2.17
N SER A 91 -9.35 -21.92 2.55
CA SER A 91 -8.40 -22.52 1.62
C SER A 91 -9.09 -23.58 0.76
N GLU A 92 -8.79 -23.57 -0.54
CA GLU A 92 -9.24 -24.62 -1.46
C GLU A 92 -8.46 -25.93 -1.30
N ALA A 93 -7.29 -25.89 -0.66
CA ALA A 93 -6.48 -27.07 -0.37
C ALA A 93 -6.87 -27.76 0.95
N ARG A 94 -7.45 -27.01 1.90
CA ARG A 94 -7.73 -27.44 3.28
C ARG A 94 -8.96 -26.73 3.84
N GLU A 95 -10.06 -27.45 4.04
CA GLU A 95 -11.33 -26.88 4.51
C GLU A 95 -11.26 -26.27 5.93
N ASN A 96 -10.34 -26.72 6.78
CA ASN A 96 -10.18 -26.20 8.14
C ASN A 96 -9.19 -25.03 8.24
N VAL A 97 -8.72 -24.50 7.10
CA VAL A 97 -7.74 -23.41 7.05
C VAL A 97 -8.36 -22.19 6.40
N PHE A 98 -8.19 -21.03 7.04
CA PHE A 98 -8.55 -19.73 6.47
C PHE A 98 -7.28 -18.92 6.20
N ILE A 99 -7.19 -18.29 5.03
CA ILE A 99 -6.01 -17.56 4.56
C ILE A 99 -6.43 -16.15 4.15
N ILE A 100 -5.72 -15.14 4.66
CA ILE A 100 -6.04 -13.73 4.51
C ILE A 100 -4.79 -12.90 4.19
N GLY A 101 -5.00 -11.63 3.88
CA GLY A 101 -3.93 -10.67 3.60
C GLY A 101 -3.15 -11.05 2.34
N ASP A 102 -1.86 -10.74 2.34
CA ASP A 102 -1.02 -10.94 1.16
C ASP A 102 -0.91 -12.42 0.78
N ALA A 103 -1.01 -13.35 1.73
CA ALA A 103 -0.95 -14.78 1.46
C ALA A 103 -2.11 -15.31 0.59
N ALA A 104 -3.26 -14.63 0.60
CA ALA A 104 -4.47 -15.08 -0.07
C ALA A 104 -4.54 -14.64 -1.55
N ASN A 105 -5.16 -15.48 -2.35
CA ASN A 105 -5.58 -15.21 -3.72
C ASN A 105 -7.05 -15.56 -3.90
N PRO A 106 -7.98 -14.63 -3.60
CA PRO A 106 -9.40 -14.87 -3.77
C PRO A 106 -9.76 -14.87 -5.27
N GLU A 107 -10.15 -16.03 -5.79
CA GLU A 107 -10.47 -16.17 -7.21
C GLU A 107 -11.65 -15.27 -7.61
N GLY A 108 -11.55 -14.64 -8.78
CA GLY A 108 -12.59 -13.73 -9.30
C GLY A 108 -12.72 -12.40 -8.56
N MET A 109 -11.88 -12.14 -7.54
CA MET A 109 -11.90 -10.90 -6.76
C MET A 109 -10.52 -10.24 -6.77
N PRO A 110 -10.25 -9.33 -7.73
CA PRO A 110 -8.96 -8.64 -7.80
C PRO A 110 -8.83 -7.66 -6.63
N LEU A 111 -8.18 -8.10 -5.55
CA LEU A 111 -7.84 -7.27 -4.40
C LEU A 111 -6.38 -6.88 -4.45
N ALA A 112 -6.12 -5.58 -4.32
CA ALA A 112 -4.76 -5.12 -4.11
C ALA A 112 -4.24 -5.64 -2.76
N LYS A 113 -2.96 -6.03 -2.73
CA LYS A 113 -2.28 -6.48 -1.51
C LYS A 113 -1.97 -5.27 -0.63
N GLN A 114 -2.97 -4.87 0.15
CA GLN A 114 -2.98 -3.65 0.96
C GLN A 114 -3.46 -3.95 2.38
N ALA A 115 -2.91 -3.24 3.36
CA ALA A 115 -3.21 -3.47 4.78
C ALA A 115 -4.70 -3.34 5.12
N PHE A 116 -5.43 -2.38 4.53
CA PHE A 116 -6.85 -2.23 4.82
C PHE A 116 -7.69 -3.40 4.30
N HIS A 117 -7.32 -3.99 3.14
CA HIS A 117 -7.93 -5.20 2.64
C HIS A 117 -7.62 -6.37 3.58
N ALA A 118 -6.37 -6.51 4.03
CA ALA A 118 -5.99 -7.54 5.00
C ALA A 118 -6.80 -7.46 6.31
N ILE A 119 -7.05 -6.24 6.81
CA ILE A 119 -7.89 -6.01 8.01
C ILE A 119 -9.33 -6.48 7.75
N ASP A 120 -9.92 -6.09 6.61
CA ASP A 120 -11.30 -6.48 6.26
C ASP A 120 -11.42 -8.00 6.03
N MET A 121 -10.42 -8.61 5.38
CA MET A 121 -10.31 -10.06 5.20
C MET A 121 -10.25 -10.78 6.55
N GLY A 122 -9.45 -10.28 7.50
CA GLY A 122 -9.34 -10.86 8.84
C GLY A 122 -10.65 -10.83 9.61
N LYS A 123 -11.40 -9.72 9.56
CA LYS A 123 -12.74 -9.62 10.16
C LYS A 123 -13.71 -10.63 9.55
N ALA A 124 -13.71 -10.76 8.21
CA ALA A 124 -14.59 -11.69 7.51
C ALA A 124 -14.24 -13.16 7.80
N ALA A 125 -12.95 -13.51 7.78
CA ALA A 125 -12.48 -14.85 8.11
C ALA A 125 -12.83 -15.23 9.55
N ALA A 126 -12.62 -14.34 10.53
CA ALA A 126 -12.98 -14.60 11.93
C ALA A 126 -14.48 -14.89 12.09
N GLN A 127 -15.35 -14.08 11.48
CA GLN A 127 -16.79 -14.32 11.48
C GLN A 127 -17.17 -15.64 10.80
N ASN A 128 -16.49 -16.01 9.72
CA ASN A 128 -16.75 -17.28 9.04
C ASN A 128 -16.26 -18.49 9.82
N VAL A 129 -15.14 -18.38 10.54
CA VAL A 129 -14.67 -19.41 11.49
C VAL A 129 -15.72 -19.65 12.58
N GLU A 130 -16.25 -18.59 13.21
CA GLU A 130 -17.32 -18.73 14.22
C GLU A 130 -18.58 -19.40 13.65
N ARG A 131 -18.96 -19.05 12.42
CA ARG A 131 -20.12 -19.62 11.73
C ARG A 131 -19.90 -21.10 11.41
N LEU A 132 -18.71 -21.45 10.91
CA LEU A 132 -18.32 -22.83 10.66
C LEU A 132 -18.40 -23.67 11.94
N LEU A 133 -17.81 -23.19 13.04
CA LEU A 133 -17.81 -23.88 14.34
C LEU A 133 -19.22 -24.03 14.94
N THR A 134 -20.15 -23.14 14.59
CA THR A 134 -21.53 -23.16 15.10
C THR A 134 -22.54 -23.76 14.10
N GLY A 135 -22.07 -24.36 13.00
CA GLY A 135 -22.93 -24.95 11.98
C GLY A 135 -23.80 -23.95 11.21
N LYS A 136 -23.43 -22.67 11.19
CA LYS A 136 -24.13 -21.61 10.45
C LYS A 136 -23.51 -21.42 9.07
N ALA A 137 -24.33 -21.08 8.08
CA ALA A 137 -23.86 -20.78 6.73
C ALA A 137 -22.88 -19.60 6.70
N MET A 138 -21.72 -19.74 6.07
CA MET A 138 -20.70 -18.68 5.93
C MET A 138 -21.19 -17.50 5.07
N ARG A 139 -20.55 -16.34 5.21
CA ARG A 139 -20.88 -15.10 4.50
C ARG A 139 -19.76 -14.71 3.55
N ALA A 140 -20.11 -14.51 2.28
CA ALA A 140 -19.16 -14.12 1.25
C ALA A 140 -18.61 -12.73 1.56
N PHE A 141 -17.32 -12.53 1.31
CA PHE A 141 -16.67 -11.24 1.48
C PHE A 141 -17.11 -10.25 0.41
N GLN A 142 -17.26 -8.99 0.81
CA GLN A 142 -17.58 -7.90 -0.10
C GLN A 142 -16.56 -6.77 0.09
N PRO A 143 -15.74 -6.44 -0.93
CA PRO A 143 -14.71 -5.43 -0.80
C PRO A 143 -15.28 -4.05 -0.55
N SER A 144 -14.65 -3.31 0.35
CA SER A 144 -14.94 -1.88 0.53
C SER A 144 -14.08 -1.05 -0.43
N ASN A 145 -14.68 -0.08 -1.12
CA ASN A 145 -13.94 0.90 -1.91
C ASN A 145 -13.34 1.96 -0.97
N LYS A 146 -12.11 1.72 -0.49
CA LYS A 146 -11.37 2.67 0.33
C LYS A 146 -10.32 3.39 -0.52
N PRO A 147 -10.10 4.71 -0.32
CA PRO A 147 -9.07 5.44 -1.04
C PRO A 147 -7.68 5.01 -0.58
N GLN A 148 -6.71 5.02 -1.49
CA GLN A 148 -5.31 4.79 -1.20
C GLN A 148 -4.59 6.13 -1.04
N VAL A 149 -3.63 6.20 -0.12
CA VAL A 149 -2.77 7.38 0.04
C VAL A 149 -1.35 7.03 -0.37
N VAL A 150 -0.75 7.83 -1.25
CA VAL A 150 0.64 7.73 -1.70
C VAL A 150 1.34 9.03 -1.35
N THR A 151 2.49 8.95 -0.67
CA THR A 151 3.21 10.13 -0.18
C THR A 151 4.61 10.20 -0.73
N PHE A 152 5.03 11.39 -1.15
CA PHE A 152 6.40 11.69 -1.58
C PHE A 152 7.04 12.60 -0.54
N GLY A 153 7.53 11.97 0.54
CA GLY A 153 8.10 12.69 1.69
C GLY A 153 7.10 13.63 2.38
N ASP A 154 7.63 14.71 2.98
CA ASP A 154 6.86 15.69 3.75
C ASP A 154 6.15 16.75 2.87
N LEU A 155 6.26 16.66 1.54
CA LEU A 155 6.00 17.79 0.65
C LEU A 155 4.70 17.67 -0.15
N ASP A 156 4.38 16.50 -0.72
CA ASP A 156 3.15 16.26 -1.49
C ASP A 156 2.53 14.88 -1.18
N THR A 157 1.24 14.87 -0.87
CA THR A 157 0.43 13.65 -0.69
C THR A 157 -0.59 13.52 -1.82
N PHE A 158 -0.64 12.34 -2.42
CA PHE A 158 -1.63 11.95 -3.42
C PHE A 158 -2.64 11.02 -2.76
N MET A 159 -3.92 11.36 -2.84
CA MET A 159 -5.01 10.44 -2.56
C MET A 159 -5.51 9.88 -3.87
N LEU A 160 -5.40 8.56 -4.03
CA LEU A 160 -5.88 7.81 -5.16
C LEU A 160 -7.25 7.24 -4.82
N PHE A 161 -8.24 7.61 -5.63
CA PHE A 161 -9.55 7.00 -5.67
C PHE A 161 -9.61 6.03 -6.85
N LYS A 162 -10.70 5.29 -6.98
CA LYS A 162 -10.86 4.29 -8.04
C LYS A 162 -10.67 4.91 -9.45
N ASP A 163 -11.20 6.11 -9.64
CA ASP A 163 -11.29 6.73 -10.97
C ASP A 163 -10.45 8.02 -11.12
N PHE A 164 -9.89 8.55 -10.03
CA PHE A 164 -9.16 9.81 -10.05
C PHE A 164 -8.13 9.92 -8.92
N ALA A 165 -7.18 10.83 -9.06
CA ALA A 165 -6.21 11.18 -8.03
C ALA A 165 -6.31 12.66 -7.63
N VAL A 166 -6.05 12.96 -6.36
CA VAL A 166 -5.98 14.34 -5.84
C VAL A 166 -4.64 14.55 -5.16
N SER A 167 -3.94 15.63 -5.50
CA SER A 167 -2.69 16.03 -4.84
C SER A 167 -2.88 17.31 -4.04
N SER A 168 -2.46 17.33 -2.77
CA SER A 168 -2.38 18.56 -1.97
C SER A 168 -1.48 18.37 -0.75
N SER A 169 -0.78 19.44 -0.35
CA SER A 169 0.00 19.50 0.88
C SER A 169 -0.86 19.36 2.15
N VAL A 170 -2.15 19.70 2.09
CA VAL A 170 -3.09 19.52 3.20
C VAL A 170 -3.51 18.05 3.36
N LEU A 171 -3.33 17.21 2.33
CA LEU A 171 -3.64 15.77 2.42
C LEU A 171 -2.66 14.99 3.30
N GLY A 172 -1.53 15.59 3.71
CA GLY A 172 -0.65 15.00 4.72
C GLY A 172 -1.36 14.71 6.06
N ALA A 173 -2.29 15.57 6.50
CA ALA A 173 -3.11 15.38 7.69
C ALA A 173 -4.08 14.23 7.48
N ALA A 174 -4.68 14.16 6.29
CA ALA A 174 -5.58 13.08 5.94
C ALA A 174 -4.84 11.73 5.99
N LYS A 175 -3.58 11.68 5.54
CA LYS A 175 -2.70 10.53 5.73
C LYS A 175 -2.59 10.17 7.22
N GLU A 176 -2.10 11.06 8.06
CA GLU A 176 -1.92 10.80 9.50
C GLU A 176 -3.23 10.37 10.20
N ALA A 177 -4.36 10.96 9.80
CA ALA A 177 -5.68 10.57 10.29
C ALA A 177 -6.06 9.16 9.85
N ILE A 178 -5.87 8.79 8.57
CA ILE A 178 -6.13 7.45 8.06
C ILE A 178 -5.24 6.41 8.75
N TYR A 179 -3.95 6.70 8.94
CA TYR A 179 -3.03 5.83 9.68
C TYR A 179 -3.48 5.64 11.12
N THR A 180 -3.85 6.72 11.81
CA THR A 180 -4.33 6.67 13.19
C THR A 180 -5.64 5.88 13.29
N LEU A 181 -6.59 6.08 12.37
CA LEU A 181 -7.82 5.30 12.32
C LEU A 181 -7.54 3.81 12.07
N GLY A 182 -6.56 3.49 11.22
CA GLY A 182 -6.09 2.11 11.00
C GLY A 182 -5.54 1.49 12.28
N LEU A 183 -4.69 2.21 13.00
CA LEU A 183 -4.15 1.78 14.30
C LEU A 183 -5.26 1.55 15.32
N LEU A 184 -6.21 2.48 15.45
CA LEU A 184 -7.34 2.37 16.38
C LEU A 184 -8.26 1.18 16.02
N GLN A 185 -8.39 0.80 14.75
CA GLN A 185 -9.14 -0.39 14.36
C GLN A 185 -8.44 -1.69 14.74
N MET A 186 -7.11 -1.74 14.67
CA MET A 186 -6.32 -2.93 15.01
C MET A 186 -6.09 -3.07 16.52
N ALA A 187 -5.90 -1.94 17.20
CA ALA A 187 -5.65 -1.85 18.63
C ALA A 187 -6.57 -0.77 19.25
N PRO A 188 -7.88 -1.09 19.43
CA PRO A 188 -8.81 -0.14 20.01
C PRO A 188 -8.36 0.26 21.42
N PRO A 189 -8.45 1.55 21.77
CA PRO A 189 -7.99 2.06 23.04
C PRO A 189 -8.78 1.40 24.18
N ARG A 190 -8.06 0.92 25.19
CA ARG A 190 -8.67 0.23 26.34
C ARG A 190 -9.16 1.23 27.39
N SER A 191 -8.77 2.49 27.28
CA SER A 191 -9.13 3.56 28.21
C SER A 191 -9.25 4.93 27.52
N ALA A 192 -9.92 5.87 28.19
CA ALA A 192 -10.00 7.27 27.74
C ALA A 192 -8.61 7.95 27.68
N LYS A 193 -7.65 7.54 28.52
CA LYS A 193 -6.26 8.01 28.47
C LYS A 193 -5.56 7.57 27.18
N ASP A 194 -5.76 6.33 26.75
CA ASP A 194 -5.16 5.82 25.51
C ASP A 194 -5.73 6.52 24.28
N LEU A 195 -7.03 6.83 24.31
CA LEU A 195 -7.67 7.61 23.26
C LEU A 195 -7.10 9.04 23.20
N LEU A 196 -7.02 9.72 24.35
CA LEU A 196 -6.44 11.06 24.44
C LEU A 196 -4.97 11.09 24.00
N HIS A 197 -4.19 10.07 24.36
CA HIS A 197 -2.80 9.93 23.91
C HIS A 197 -2.71 9.74 22.38
N SER A 198 -3.60 8.93 21.80
CA SER A 198 -3.66 8.73 20.35
C SER A 198 -4.05 10.01 19.60
N LEU A 199 -4.97 10.79 20.17
CA LEU A 199 -5.37 12.10 19.63
C LEU A 199 -4.27 13.16 19.78
N ASP A 200 -3.54 13.18 20.90
CA ASP A 200 -2.39 14.06 21.12
C ASP A 200 -1.25 13.72 20.13
N LEU A 201 -0.99 12.43 19.89
CA LEU A 201 -0.03 12.00 18.86
C LEU A 201 -0.44 12.49 17.46
N LEU A 202 -1.71 12.36 17.07
CA LEU A 202 -2.22 12.88 15.81
C LEU A 202 -2.10 14.41 15.73
N GLN A 203 -2.44 15.12 16.81
CA GLN A 203 -2.33 16.57 16.86
C GLN A 203 -0.87 17.03 16.75
N ARG A 204 0.06 16.33 17.41
CA ARG A 204 1.50 16.62 17.37
C ARG A 204 2.11 16.28 16.01
N SER A 205 1.75 15.15 15.41
CA SER A 205 2.23 14.76 14.07
C SER A 205 1.74 15.74 13.02
N ALA A 206 0.45 16.10 13.06
CA ALA A 206 -0.10 17.17 12.23
C ALA A 206 0.68 18.47 12.47
N ARG A 207 0.78 18.98 13.70
CA ARG A 207 1.49 20.24 13.99
C ARG A 207 2.93 20.25 13.49
N ARG A 208 3.69 19.15 13.64
CA ARG A 208 5.10 19.08 13.22
C ARG A 208 5.27 19.09 11.70
N VAL A 209 4.33 18.50 10.96
CA VAL A 209 4.28 18.55 9.49
C VAL A 209 3.82 19.94 8.99
N TYR A 210 2.92 20.60 9.73
CA TYR A 210 2.32 21.87 9.30
C TYR A 210 3.08 23.13 9.72
N LEU A 211 3.70 23.18 10.90
CA LEU A 211 4.40 24.39 11.36
C LEU A 211 5.54 24.86 10.44
N PRO A 212 6.36 23.98 9.84
CA PRO A 212 7.40 24.39 8.87
C PRO A 212 6.83 24.84 7.52
N THR A 213 5.63 24.39 7.14
CA THR A 213 4.96 24.76 5.88
C THR A 213 4.13 26.04 6.00
N LEU A 214 3.94 26.55 7.22
CA LEU A 214 3.24 27.79 7.55
C LEU A 214 4.20 29.01 7.67
N ASN A 215 5.30 29.07 6.93
CA ASN A 215 6.06 30.31 6.80
C ASN A 215 5.25 31.29 5.91
N PRO A 216 4.75 32.42 6.43
CA PRO A 216 3.78 33.29 5.73
C PRO A 216 4.30 33.83 4.39
N LEU A 217 5.62 33.99 4.23
CA LEU A 217 6.25 34.39 2.96
C LEU A 217 6.24 33.27 1.89
N SER A 218 6.15 32.01 2.29
CA SER A 218 6.05 30.86 1.37
C SER A 218 4.60 30.52 0.98
N LEU A 219 3.63 30.92 1.80
CA LEU A 219 2.19 30.71 1.60
C LEU A 219 1.62 31.54 0.45
N VAL A 220 2.11 32.77 0.24
CA VAL A 220 1.68 33.62 -0.89
C VAL A 220 2.06 32.97 -2.24
N ASN A 221 3.15 32.20 -2.29
CA ASN A 221 3.57 31.43 -3.46
C ASN A 221 3.06 29.97 -3.48
N LYS A 222 2.46 29.48 -2.37
CA LYS A 222 1.93 28.11 -2.20
C LYS A 222 0.44 28.09 -1.80
N LEU A 223 -0.37 28.99 -2.36
CA LEU A 223 -1.83 28.87 -2.27
C LEU A 223 -2.29 27.53 -2.88
N PRO A 224 -3.23 26.81 -2.26
CA PRO A 224 -3.51 25.42 -2.56
C PRO A 224 -4.20 25.31 -3.92
N LYS A 225 -3.45 24.96 -4.96
CA LYS A 225 -4.03 24.43 -6.18
C LYS A 225 -4.29 22.95 -5.95
N SER A 226 -5.41 22.63 -5.30
CA SER A 226 -5.97 21.28 -5.36
C SER A 226 -6.14 20.93 -6.84
N LYS A 227 -5.43 19.90 -7.28
CA LYS A 227 -5.50 19.42 -8.65
C LYS A 227 -6.11 18.03 -8.63
N VAL A 228 -7.16 17.86 -9.43
CA VAL A 228 -7.80 16.58 -9.70
C VAL A 228 -7.20 16.07 -11.01
N PHE A 229 -6.79 14.81 -11.00
CA PHE A 229 -6.25 14.11 -12.16
C PHE A 229 -7.18 12.93 -12.46
N SER A 230 -7.76 12.93 -13.66
CA SER A 230 -8.53 11.81 -14.23
C SER A 230 -7.62 10.91 -15.05
#